data_AF-A0A3E1NVJ1-F1
#
_entry.id   AF-A0A3E1NVJ1-F1
#
_cell.length_a   1.000
_cell.length_b   1.000
_cell.length_c   1.000
_cell.angle_alpha   90.00
_cell.angle_beta   90.00
_cell.angle_gamma   90.00
#
_symmetry.space_group_name_H-M   'P 1'
#
loop_
_entity.id
_entity.type
_entity.pdbx_description
1 polymer ?
#
loop_
_entity_poly.entity_id
_entity_poly.type
_entity_poly.pdbx_seq_one_letter_code
_entity_poly.pdbx_strand_id
1 'polypeptide(L)' 'MFKSSSFKRSVFKSSTFKSSVFKRSVFKSSTFKSSVFKRSVFERSTFKSSVFKRSVFERSTFKSSSFKRSIFKNINL' A
#
# COMPACT_ATOMS: atom_id res chain seq x y z
N MET A 1 12.61 4.69 -2.39
CA MET A 1 12.09 5.22 -1.11
C MET A 1 11.14 6.36 -1.43
N PHE A 2 9.90 6.33 -0.94
CA PHE A 2 8.87 7.34 -1.20
C PHE A 2 8.60 8.10 0.11
N LYS A 3 9.00 9.37 0.17
CA LYS A 3 8.76 10.24 1.32
C LYS A 3 7.74 11.30 0.95
N SER A 4 6.74 11.51 1.80
CA SER A 4 5.69 12.53 1.63
C SER A 4 4.98 12.48 0.27
N SER A 5 4.94 11.31 -0.37
CA SER A 5 4.38 11.15 -1.72
C SER A 5 2.86 11.02 -1.68
N SER A 6 2.18 11.58 -2.67
CA SER A 6 0.72 11.51 -2.80
C SER A 6 0.31 10.78 -4.07
N PHE A 7 -0.26 9.58 -3.90
CA PHE A 7 -0.82 8.76 -4.96
C PHE A 7 -2.35 8.89 -4.92
N LYS A 8 -2.91 9.76 -5.76
CA LYS A 8 -4.37 9.95 -5.86
C LYS A 8 -4.88 9.22 -7.10
N ARG A 9 -5.91 8.39 -6.94
CA ARG A 9 -6.55 7.62 -8.02
C ARG A 9 -5.57 6.75 -8.83
N SER A 10 -4.44 6.36 -8.22
CA SER A 10 -3.40 5.58 -8.88
C SER A 10 -3.79 4.10 -8.95
N VAL A 11 -3.38 3.42 -10.02
CA VAL A 11 -3.61 1.99 -10.20
C VAL A 11 -2.27 1.28 -10.30
N PHE A 12 -2.03 0.36 -9.37
CA PHE A 12 -0.86 -0.52 -9.34
C PHE A 12 -1.34 -1.93 -9.66
N LYS A 13 -1.19 -2.35 -10.92
CA LYS A 13 -1.57 -3.68 -11.39
C LYS A 13 -0.31 -4.52 -11.56
N SER A 14 -0.27 -5.68 -10.94
CA SER A 14 0.87 -6.61 -10.99
C SER A 14 2.21 -5.97 -10.61
N SER A 15 2.19 -4.94 -9.76
CA SER A 15 3.38 -4.21 -9.35
C SER A 15 4.09 -4.91 -8.18
N THR A 16 5.42 -4.92 -8.19
CA THR A 16 6.24 -5.47 -7.11
C THR A 16 7.02 -4.36 -6.40
N PHE A 17 6.82 -4.26 -5.10
CA PHE A 17 7.50 -3.33 -4.19
C PHE A 17 8.40 -4.14 -3.25
N LYS A 18 9.65 -4.36 -3.66
CA LYS A 18 10.65 -5.04 -2.85
C LYS A 18 11.43 -4.02 -2.02
N SER A 19 11.54 -4.25 -0.72
CA SER A 19 12.26 -3.40 0.24
C SER A 19 11.89 -1.92 0.14
N SER A 20 10.64 -1.62 -0.25
CA SER A 20 10.20 -0.25 -0.49
C SER A 20 9.77 0.41 0.82
N VAL A 21 10.21 1.65 1.03
CA VAL A 21 9.82 2.43 2.20
C VAL A 21 8.90 3.56 1.76
N PHE A 22 7.71 3.63 2.36
CA PHE A 22 6.69 4.66 2.19
C PHE A 22 6.52 5.41 3.50
N LYS A 23 7.16 6.58 3.61
CA LYS A 23 7.12 7.41 4.82
C LYS A 23 6.23 8.61 4.60
N ARG A 24 5.20 8.79 5.45
CA ARG A 24 4.21 9.87 5.34
C ARG A 24 3.51 9.91 3.97
N SER A 25 3.41 8.76 3.29
CA SER A 25 2.81 8.69 1.97
C SER A 25 1.28 8.57 2.07
N VAL A 26 0.58 9.17 1.11
CA VAL A 26 -0.88 9.14 1.05
C VAL A 26 -1.34 8.43 -0.21
N PHE A 27 -2.20 7.44 -0.06
CA PHE A 27 -2.85 6.70 -1.13
C PHE A 27 -4.35 6.98 -1.03
N LYS A 28 -4.89 7.85 -1.89
CA LYS A 28 -6.31 8.21 -1.88
C LYS A 28 -6.99 7.64 -3.11
N SER A 29 -8.00 6.81 -2.91
CA SER A 29 -8.75 6.16 -3.99
C SER A 29 -7.85 5.33 -4.91
N SER A 30 -6.76 4.77 -4.36
CA SER A 30 -5.78 4.01 -5.14
C SER A 30 -6.12 2.52 -5.15
N THR A 31 -5.85 1.84 -6.26
CA THR A 31 -6.09 0.41 -6.42
C THR A 31 -4.79 -0.35 -6.56
N PHE A 32 -4.63 -1.41 -5.77
CA PHE A 32 -3.55 -2.37 -5.83
C PHE A 32 -4.14 -3.73 -6.22
N LYS A 33 -3.93 -4.13 -7.47
CA LYS A 33 -4.44 -5.40 -8.01
C LYS A 33 -3.27 -6.32 -8.28
N SER A 34 -3.27 -7.50 -7.66
CA SER A 34 -2.17 -8.47 -7.77
C SER A 34 -0.80 -7.86 -7.44
N SER A 35 -0.75 -6.88 -6.53
CA SER A 35 0.51 -6.22 -6.15
C SER A 35 1.22 -7.01 -5.05
N VAL A 36 2.54 -7.04 -5.09
CA VAL A 36 3.36 -7.73 -4.09
C VAL A 36 4.22 -6.72 -3.35
N PHE A 37 4.12 -6.71 -2.02
CA PHE A 37 4.92 -5.90 -1.12
C PHE A 37 5.80 -6.82 -0.29
N LYS A 38 7.06 -6.96 -0.71
CA LYS A 38 8.04 -7.82 -0.02
C LYS A 38 8.97 -6.97 0.81
N ARG A 39 9.03 -7.19 2.12
CA ARG A 39 9.86 -6.40 3.06
C ARG A 39 9.60 -4.89 2.97
N SER A 40 8.38 -4.49 2.64
CA SER A 40 8.04 -3.07 2.49
C SER A 40 7.66 -2.46 3.83
N VAL A 41 8.03 -1.21 4.04
CA VAL A 41 7.73 -0.47 5.28
C VAL A 41 6.85 0.72 4.97
N PHE A 42 5.72 0.81 5.66
CA PHE A 42 4.78 1.91 5.59
C PHE A 42 4.78 2.62 6.94
N GLU A 43 5.51 3.73 7.04
CA GLU A 43 5.61 4.54 8.24
C GLU A 43 4.74 5.79 8.11
N ARG A 44 3.80 5.99 9.02
CA ARG A 44 2.88 7.15 9.03
C ARG A 44 2.14 7.32 7.69
N SER A 45 1.89 6.22 6.98
CA SER A 45 1.23 6.26 5.67
C SER A 45 -0.29 6.17 5.81
N THR A 46 -1.02 6.83 4.93
CA THR A 46 -2.49 6.83 4.93
C THR A 46 -3.04 6.24 3.65
N PHE A 47 -3.94 5.28 3.79
CA PHE A 47 -4.70 4.68 2.70
C PHE A 47 -6.18 5.03 2.89
N LYS A 48 -6.68 5.99 2.10
CA LYS A 48 -8.06 6.47 2.18
C LYS A 48 -8.84 5.98 0.96
N SER A 49 -9.88 5.18 1.18
CA SER A 49 -10.70 4.63 0.09
C SER A 49 -9.88 3.82 -0.92
N SER A 50 -8.80 3.17 -0.45
CA SER A 50 -7.92 2.36 -1.32
C SER A 50 -8.40 0.92 -1.38
N VAL A 51 -8.14 0.25 -2.49
CA VAL A 51 -8.56 -1.14 -2.71
C VAL A 51 -7.33 -2.02 -2.91
N PHE A 52 -7.22 -3.09 -2.14
CA PHE A 52 -6.21 -4.12 -2.31
C PHE A 52 -6.90 -5.42 -2.71
N LYS A 53 -6.70 -5.85 -3.96
CA LYS A 53 -7.28 -7.08 -4.51
C LYS A 53 -6.16 -8.04 -4.89
N ARG A 54 -6.18 -9.28 -4.37
CA ARG A 54 -5.15 -10.30 -4.66
C ARG A 54 -3.72 -9.82 -4.34
N SER A 55 -3.57 -8.90 -3.39
CA SER A 55 -2.26 -8.34 -3.04
C SER A 55 -1.58 -9.16 -1.93
N VAL A 56 -0.26 -9.19 -1.95
CA VAL A 56 0.58 -9.95 -1.01
C VAL A 56 1.47 -9.00 -0.22
N PHE A 57 1.61 -9.18 1.09
CA PHE A 57 2.36 -8.31 1.99
C PHE A 57 3.49 -9.02 2.75
N GLU A 58 4.23 -9.88 2.07
CA GLU A 58 5.29 -10.70 2.67
C GLU A 58 6.32 -9.88 3.47
N ARG A 59 6.38 -10.11 4.79
CA ARG A 59 7.31 -9.43 5.72
C ARG A 59 7.19 -7.90 5.66
N SER A 60 6.01 -7.36 5.34
CA SER A 60 5.77 -5.92 5.31
C SER A 60 5.35 -5.40 6.68
N THR A 61 5.68 -4.14 6.97
CA THR A 61 5.40 -3.48 8.27
C THR A 61 4.62 -2.20 8.06
N PHE A 62 3.59 -1.97 8.90
CA PHE A 62 2.74 -0.80 8.86
C PHE A 62 2.79 -0.04 10.19
N LYS A 63 3.80 0.81 10.38
CA LYS A 63 3.98 1.58 11.63
C LYS A 63 3.19 2.89 11.57
N SER A 64 2.28 3.10 12.52
CA SER A 64 1.44 4.31 12.61
C SER A 64 0.70 4.62 11.30
N SER A 65 0.35 3.58 10.52
CA SER A 65 -0.34 3.73 9.25
C SER A 65 -1.85 3.55 9.43
N SER A 66 -2.66 4.22 8.60
CA SER A 66 -4.12 4.23 8.72
C SER A 66 -4.79 3.80 7.41
N PHE A 67 -5.84 2.98 7.51
CA PHE A 67 -6.57 2.42 6.37
C PHE A 67 -8.05 2.82 6.40
N LYS A 68 -8.35 4.10 6.21
CA LYS A 68 -9.71 4.62 6.30
C LYS A 68 -10.54 4.23 5.07
N ARG A 69 -11.64 3.50 5.29
CA ARG A 69 -12.56 3.05 4.22
C ARG A 69 -11.84 2.25 3.12
N SER A 70 -10.73 1.60 3.46
CA SER A 70 -9.99 0.78 2.50
C SER A 70 -10.56 -0.63 2.48
N ILE A 71 -10.53 -1.25 1.29
CA ILE A 71 -11.09 -2.58 1.05
C ILE A 71 -9.93 -3.55 0.79
N PHE A 72 -9.96 -4.70 1.46
CA PHE A 72 -9.01 -5.78 1.25
C PHE A 72 -9.76 -7.03 0.79
N LYS A 73 -9.45 -7.51 -0.42
CA LYS A 73 -10.09 -8.68 -1.02
C LYS A 73 -9.04 -9.69 -1.45
N ASN A 74 -9.09 -10.89 -0.87
CA ASN A 74 -8.19 -12.00 -1.15
C ASN A 74 -6.71 -11.58 -0.98
N ILE A 75 -6.41 -10.95 0.16
CA ILE A 75 -5.03 -10.55 0.47
C ILE A 75 -4.28 -11.66 1.16
N ASN A 76 -2.96 -11.68 0.99
CA ASN A 76 -2.04 -12.49 1.78
C ASN A 76 -1.10 -11.56 2.56
N LEU A 77 -0.82 -11.88 3.82
CA LEU A 77 0.00 -11.07 4.72
C LEU A 77 1.35 -11.76 4.95
#